data_AF-A0A1G3IMK1-F1
#
_entry.id   AF-A0A1G3IMK1-F1
#
_cell.length_a   1.000
_cell.length_b   1.000
_cell.length_c   1.000
_cell.angle_alpha   90.00
_cell.angle_beta   90.00
_cell.angle_gamma   90.00
#
_symmetry.space_group_name_H-M   'P 1'
#
loop_
_entity.id
_entity.type
_entity.pdbx_description
1 polymer ?
#
loop_
_entity_poly.entity_id
_entity_poly.type
_entity_poly.pdbx_seq_one_letter_code
_entity_poly.pdbx_strand_id
1 'polypeptide(L)'
;MRFYAFWLGLLLACGAQAEVFEQTLSNGLKVIVKEDRRAPVIVQQIWYRAGSMDEKTGVTGVAHVLEHMMFKGTRTVPVGEFSRRIAAAGGRENAFTSYDYTAYFQQLHKSQLELAMKLEADRMHNLNLSDEEFAKEIRVVMEERRWRTDDDAHALLDERLMATAYQEHPYRNPIVGWMNDLKNMTADDARLWYRTWYAPNNATLVIAGDVDAKQVFALARKHYGRIHAGKLPPRKHFAEPAQLGIKRIVVKAPAELPHLVMAYHAPTLRNVEKDWQPYALSVLAGVLDGNDSARLN
;
A
#
# COMPACT_ATOMS: atom_id res chain seq x y z
N MET A 1 -2.94 43.34 -54.84
CA MET A 1 -3.40 42.55 -53.67
C MET A 1 -2.48 41.34 -53.53
N ARG A 2 -1.61 41.32 -52.51
CA ARG A 2 -0.74 40.17 -52.19
C ARG A 2 -1.45 39.30 -51.17
N PHE A 3 -1.81 38.08 -51.55
CA PHE A 3 -2.35 37.06 -50.64
C PHE A 3 -1.18 36.42 -49.87
N TYR A 4 -1.13 36.62 -48.56
CA TYR A 4 -0.28 35.85 -47.66
C TYR A 4 -1.04 34.59 -47.25
N ALA A 5 -0.58 33.44 -47.71
CA ALA A 5 -1.04 32.14 -47.22
C ALA A 5 -0.38 31.86 -45.86
N PHE A 6 -1.12 32.05 -44.77
CA PHE A 6 -0.72 31.60 -43.45
C PHE A 6 -0.89 30.08 -43.37
N TRP A 7 0.23 29.36 -43.37
CA TRP A 7 0.24 27.94 -43.01
C TRP A 7 0.15 27.82 -41.49
N LEU A 8 -1.04 27.47 -40.98
CA LEU A 8 -1.20 26.99 -39.62
C LEU A 8 -0.59 25.58 -39.55
N GLY A 9 0.63 25.48 -39.03
CA GLY A 9 1.19 24.19 -38.63
C GLY A 9 0.39 23.65 -37.45
N LEU A 10 -0.38 22.57 -37.67
CA LEU A 10 -0.90 21.76 -36.58
C LEU A 10 0.29 21.15 -35.84
N LEU A 11 0.68 21.77 -34.72
CA LEU A 11 1.45 21.09 -33.69
C LEU A 11 0.52 20.03 -33.10
N LEU A 12 0.60 18.81 -33.63
CA LEU A 12 0.15 17.63 -32.91
C LEU A 12 0.97 17.60 -31.61
N ALA A 13 0.35 18.04 -30.52
CA ALA A 13 0.82 17.73 -29.18
C ALA A 13 0.79 16.21 -29.09
N CYS A 14 1.91 15.58 -29.41
CA CYS A 14 2.15 14.18 -29.12
C CYS A 14 2.11 14.12 -27.59
N GLY A 15 0.96 13.73 -27.03
CA GLY A 15 0.86 13.47 -25.61
C GLY A 15 1.96 12.48 -25.30
N ALA A 16 2.91 12.87 -24.45
CA ALA A 16 3.92 11.96 -23.95
C ALA A 16 3.19 10.92 -23.07
N GLN A 17 2.53 9.95 -23.71
CA GLN A 17 2.23 8.68 -23.09
C GLN A 17 3.60 8.05 -22.85
N ALA A 18 4.19 8.35 -21.70
CA ALA A 18 5.35 7.63 -21.22
C ALA A 18 4.98 6.14 -21.22
N GLU A 19 5.61 5.40 -22.13
CA GLU A 19 5.35 3.99 -22.36
C GLU A 19 5.56 3.21 -21.05
N VAL A 20 4.64 2.30 -20.76
CA VAL A 20 4.73 1.43 -19.58
C VAL A 20 5.21 0.07 -20.05
N PHE A 21 6.32 -0.40 -19.50
CA PHE A 21 6.89 -1.71 -19.80
C PHE A 21 6.57 -2.67 -18.67
N GLU A 22 6.10 -3.87 -19.00
CA GLU A 22 5.79 -4.90 -18.02
C GLU A 22 6.50 -6.22 -18.34
N GLN A 23 7.02 -6.87 -17.31
CA GLN A 23 7.56 -8.23 -17.42
C GLN A 23 7.26 -9.02 -16.14
N THR A 24 6.87 -10.28 -16.27
CA THR A 24 6.82 -11.23 -15.15
C THR A 24 8.08 -12.11 -15.18
N LEU A 25 8.79 -12.18 -14.05
CA LEU A 25 9.95 -13.06 -13.88
C LEU A 25 9.50 -14.53 -13.74
N SER A 26 10.43 -15.47 -13.92
CA SER A 26 10.14 -16.91 -13.83
C SER A 26 9.63 -17.37 -12.45
N ASN A 27 9.93 -16.61 -11.39
CA ASN A 27 9.44 -16.86 -10.03
C ASN A 27 8.11 -16.18 -9.72
N GLY A 28 7.46 -15.56 -10.72
CA GLY A 28 6.15 -14.93 -10.61
C GLY A 28 6.17 -13.46 -10.21
N LEU A 29 7.32 -12.85 -9.90
CA LEU A 29 7.39 -11.41 -9.62
C LEU A 29 6.99 -10.60 -10.85
N LYS A 30 5.94 -9.78 -10.73
CA LYS A 30 5.58 -8.79 -11.76
C LYS A 30 6.45 -7.55 -11.61
N VAL A 31 7.02 -7.08 -12.70
CA VAL A 31 7.84 -5.86 -12.76
C VAL A 31 7.19 -4.89 -13.74
N ILE A 32 6.91 -3.67 -13.28
CA ILE A 32 6.31 -2.59 -14.07
C ILE A 32 7.29 -1.42 -14.07
N VAL A 33 7.59 -0.89 -15.26
CA VAL A 33 8.53 0.20 -15.46
C VAL A 33 7.88 1.34 -16.22
N LYS A 34 8.00 2.55 -15.68
CA LYS A 34 7.58 3.81 -16.30
C LYS A 34 8.81 4.69 -16.50
N GLU A 35 9.27 4.83 -17.74
CA GLU A 35 10.40 5.72 -18.04
C GLU A 35 9.95 7.19 -17.97
N ASP A 36 10.66 8.00 -17.19
CA ASP A 36 10.44 9.44 -17.05
C ASP A 36 11.78 10.15 -16.83
N ARG A 37 12.28 10.80 -17.88
CA ARG A 37 13.64 11.40 -17.91
C ARG A 37 13.66 12.88 -17.49
N ARG A 38 12.62 13.39 -16.83
CA ARG A 38 12.53 14.81 -16.42
C ARG A 38 13.57 15.19 -15.37
N ALA A 39 13.99 14.26 -14.52
CA ALA A 39 15.01 14.46 -13.49
C ALA A 39 15.75 13.13 -13.24
N PRO A 40 17.01 13.13 -12.77
CA PRO A 40 17.78 11.91 -12.50
C PRO A 40 17.35 11.23 -11.19
N VAL A 41 16.05 11.07 -10.99
CA VAL A 41 15.40 10.53 -9.79
C VAL A 41 14.59 9.30 -10.19
N ILE A 42 14.55 8.33 -9.29
CA ILE A 42 13.73 7.13 -9.40
C ILE A 42 12.87 6.98 -8.16
N VAL A 43 11.70 6.37 -8.35
CA VAL A 43 10.87 5.81 -7.28
C VAL A 43 10.81 4.31 -7.54
N GLN A 44 11.26 3.54 -6.58
CA GLN A 44 11.06 2.10 -6.52
C GLN A 44 9.98 1.80 -5.49
N GLN A 45 9.02 0.95 -5.83
CA GLN A 45 8.02 0.43 -4.91
C GLN A 45 7.92 -1.09 -5.03
N ILE A 46 7.82 -1.79 -3.91
CA ILE A 46 7.42 -3.19 -3.88
C ILE A 46 6.07 -3.28 -3.20
N TRP A 47 5.10 -3.85 -3.91
CA TRP A 47 3.72 -4.01 -3.47
C TRP A 47 3.46 -5.48 -3.20
N TYR A 48 3.22 -5.84 -1.94
CA TYR A 48 2.75 -7.17 -1.59
C TYR A 48 1.23 -7.17 -1.61
N ARG A 49 0.66 -8.12 -2.35
CA ARG A 49 -0.78 -8.36 -2.33
C ARG A 49 -1.10 -9.14 -1.05
N ALA A 50 -1.10 -8.46 0.07
CA ALA A 50 -1.52 -8.91 1.39
C ALA A 50 -1.68 -7.68 2.28
N GLY A 51 -2.85 -7.51 2.90
CA GLY A 51 -3.15 -6.42 3.81
C GLY A 51 -4.04 -6.88 4.95
N SER A 52 -4.66 -5.95 5.68
CA SER A 52 -5.47 -6.31 6.85
C SER A 52 -6.70 -7.18 6.52
N MET A 53 -7.14 -7.20 5.26
CA MET A 53 -8.25 -8.05 4.83
C MET A 53 -7.93 -9.56 4.88
N ASP A 54 -6.65 -9.91 4.83
CA ASP A 54 -6.16 -11.30 4.82
C ASP A 54 -5.87 -11.83 6.23
N GLU A 55 -6.06 -10.99 7.26
CA GLU A 55 -5.82 -11.33 8.66
C GLU A 55 -6.91 -12.23 9.23
N LYS A 56 -6.62 -12.79 10.41
CA LYS A 56 -7.56 -13.63 11.16
C LYS A 56 -7.95 -12.92 12.46
N THR A 57 -9.17 -13.15 12.91
CA THR A 57 -9.62 -12.73 14.25
C THR A 57 -8.67 -13.27 15.31
N GLY A 58 -8.28 -12.42 16.27
CA GLY A 58 -7.32 -12.74 17.31
C GLY A 58 -5.87 -12.37 16.96
N VAL A 59 -5.60 -12.05 15.69
CA VAL A 59 -4.27 -11.59 15.21
C VAL A 59 -4.42 -10.41 14.23
N THR A 60 -5.43 -9.56 14.43
CA THR A 60 -5.59 -8.35 13.60
C THR A 60 -4.45 -7.36 13.83
N GLY A 61 -4.07 -6.63 12.79
CA GLY A 61 -2.92 -5.72 12.76
C GLY A 61 -1.59 -6.38 12.41
N VAL A 62 -1.52 -7.70 12.24
CA VAL A 62 -0.27 -8.42 11.94
C VAL A 62 0.38 -7.97 10.63
N ALA A 63 -0.41 -7.55 9.64
CA ALA A 63 0.09 -6.98 8.39
C ALA A 63 0.86 -5.68 8.64
N HIS A 64 0.27 -4.79 9.44
CA HIS A 64 0.88 -3.52 9.84
C HIS A 64 2.08 -3.74 10.77
N VAL A 65 2.01 -4.66 11.72
CA VAL A 65 3.15 -5.01 12.58
C VAL A 65 4.32 -5.55 11.74
N LEU A 66 4.07 -6.37 10.72
CA LEU A 66 5.13 -6.82 9.83
C LEU A 66 5.75 -5.67 9.04
N GLU A 67 4.96 -4.65 8.66
CA GLU A 67 5.48 -3.42 8.04
C GLU A 67 6.59 -2.79 8.88
N HIS A 68 6.36 -2.62 10.18
CA HIS A 68 7.37 -2.11 11.10
C HIS A 68 8.57 -3.06 11.23
N MET A 69 8.28 -4.36 11.32
CA MET A 69 9.32 -5.38 11.47
C MET A 69 10.24 -5.49 10.23
N MET A 70 9.79 -5.07 9.04
CA MET A 70 10.60 -5.01 7.82
C MET A 70 11.76 -4.00 7.87
N PHE A 71 11.84 -3.21 8.95
CA PHE A 71 12.96 -2.30 9.26
C PHE A 71 13.89 -2.80 10.38
N LYS A 72 13.56 -3.95 11.00
CA LYS A 72 14.36 -4.59 12.07
C LYS A 72 15.42 -5.54 11.53
N GLY A 73 15.78 -5.34 10.27
CA GLY A 73 16.96 -5.93 9.66
C GLY A 73 16.77 -7.36 9.16
N THR A 74 17.81 -7.82 8.48
CA THR A 74 17.94 -9.13 7.88
C THR A 74 19.22 -9.78 8.38
N ARG A 75 19.51 -10.99 7.89
CA ARG A 75 20.81 -11.63 8.12
C ARG A 75 22.01 -10.83 7.58
N THR A 76 21.82 -10.00 6.56
CA THR A 76 22.93 -9.28 5.87
C THR A 76 22.88 -7.76 6.06
N VAL A 77 21.75 -7.24 6.52
CA VAL A 77 21.50 -5.81 6.79
C VAL A 77 21.02 -5.68 8.23
N PRO A 78 21.90 -5.35 9.19
CA PRO A 78 21.53 -5.18 10.59
C PRO A 78 20.38 -4.19 10.85
N VAL A 79 19.80 -4.26 12.05
CA VAL A 79 18.72 -3.35 12.49
C VAL A 79 19.10 -1.88 12.23
N GLY A 80 18.20 -1.13 11.60
CA GLY A 80 18.39 0.29 11.29
C GLY A 80 19.39 0.59 10.15
N GLU A 81 20.08 -0.41 9.59
CA GLU A 81 20.99 -0.21 8.45
C GLU A 81 20.25 0.06 7.14
N PHE A 82 19.06 -0.51 6.96
CA PHE A 82 18.26 -0.30 5.76
C PHE A 82 18.02 1.20 5.54
N SER A 83 17.33 1.85 6.49
CA SER A 83 17.00 3.27 6.42
C SER A 83 18.26 4.15 6.38
N ARG A 84 19.31 3.78 7.14
CA ARG A 84 20.57 4.54 7.13
C ARG A 84 21.29 4.50 5.78
N ARG A 85 21.31 3.34 5.10
CA ARG A 85 21.92 3.20 3.76
C ARG A 85 21.14 3.98 2.71
N ILE A 86 19.80 3.97 2.79
CA ILE A 86 18.97 4.81 1.92
C ILE A 86 19.25 6.30 2.15
N ALA A 87 19.28 6.75 3.41
CA ALA A 87 19.55 8.13 3.75
C ALA A 87 20.97 8.57 3.32
N ALA A 88 21.98 7.71 3.51
CA ALA A 88 23.35 7.97 3.06
C ALA A 88 23.47 8.08 1.53
N ALA A 89 22.58 7.41 0.80
CA ALA A 89 22.46 7.52 -0.65
C ALA A 89 21.65 8.77 -1.10
N GLY A 90 21.27 9.65 -0.17
CA GLY A 90 20.46 10.85 -0.42
C GLY A 90 18.98 10.55 -0.68
N GLY A 91 18.52 9.35 -0.31
CA GLY A 91 17.15 8.90 -0.57
C GLY A 91 16.19 9.17 0.57
N ARG A 92 14.91 8.98 0.27
CA ARG A 92 13.82 8.87 1.22
C ARG A 92 13.16 7.51 1.08
N GLU A 93 12.66 6.98 2.16
CA GLU A 93 11.92 5.73 2.17
C GLU A 93 10.75 5.81 3.14
N ASN A 94 9.73 5.01 2.88
CA ASN A 94 8.64 4.78 3.80
C ASN A 94 7.92 3.48 3.43
N ALA A 95 6.94 3.12 4.24
CA ALA A 95 6.02 2.03 3.99
C ALA A 95 4.59 2.44 4.35
N PHE A 96 3.63 1.64 3.90
CA PHE A 96 2.24 1.76 4.33
C PHE A 96 1.49 0.43 4.09
N THR A 97 0.61 0.13 5.03
CA THR A 97 -0.31 -1.01 4.98
C THR A 97 -1.73 -0.49 4.75
N SER A 98 -2.48 -1.18 3.91
CA SER A 98 -3.89 -0.94 3.66
C SER A 98 -4.69 -2.23 3.91
N TYR A 99 -5.98 -2.20 3.59
CA TYR A 99 -6.81 -3.39 3.62
C TYR A 99 -6.30 -4.46 2.65
N ASP A 100 -5.90 -4.07 1.44
CA ASP A 100 -5.67 -5.02 0.34
C ASP A 100 -4.18 -5.35 0.10
N TYR A 101 -3.28 -4.51 0.60
CA TYR A 101 -1.85 -4.57 0.30
C TYR A 101 -0.99 -3.95 1.41
N THR A 102 0.30 -4.28 1.37
CA THR A 102 1.36 -3.55 2.06
C THR A 102 2.40 -3.15 1.02
N ALA A 103 2.79 -1.87 1.02
CA ALA A 103 3.74 -1.32 0.07
C ALA A 103 4.93 -0.69 0.78
N TYR A 104 6.10 -0.84 0.18
CA TYR A 104 7.32 -0.18 0.62
C TYR A 104 7.92 0.57 -0.55
N PHE A 105 8.47 1.76 -0.31
CA PHE A 105 9.04 2.55 -1.38
C PHE A 105 10.32 3.29 -1.00
N GLN A 106 11.12 3.57 -2.02
CA GLN A 106 12.31 4.40 -1.93
C GLN A 106 12.32 5.41 -3.09
N GLN A 107 12.61 6.67 -2.77
CA GLN A 107 12.90 7.71 -3.74
C GLN A 107 14.38 8.06 -3.66
N LEU A 108 15.12 7.91 -4.76
CA LEU A 108 16.57 8.00 -4.80
C LEU A 108 17.05 8.64 -6.12
N HIS A 109 18.32 9.04 -6.18
CA HIS A 109 18.98 9.33 -7.45
C HIS A 109 19.10 8.04 -8.30
N LYS A 110 18.98 8.14 -9.63
CA LYS A 110 18.95 6.96 -10.53
C LYS A 110 20.15 6.01 -10.39
N SER A 111 21.32 6.55 -10.04
CA SER A 111 22.54 5.73 -9.84
C SER A 111 22.44 4.77 -8.65
N GLN A 112 21.45 4.94 -7.77
CA GLN A 112 21.24 4.15 -6.56
C GLN A 112 20.14 3.08 -6.73
N LEU A 113 19.63 2.88 -7.95
CA LEU A 113 18.58 1.87 -8.21
C LEU A 113 19.00 0.47 -7.75
N GLU A 114 20.24 0.06 -8.07
CA GLU A 114 20.74 -1.27 -7.68
C GLU A 114 20.83 -1.43 -6.16
N LEU A 115 21.18 -0.37 -5.42
CA LEU A 115 21.16 -0.39 -3.96
C LEU A 115 19.75 -0.67 -3.44
N ALA A 116 18.75 0.05 -3.95
CA ALA A 116 17.36 -0.13 -3.54
C ALA A 116 16.85 -1.55 -3.84
N MET A 117 17.11 -2.07 -5.05
CA MET A 117 16.72 -3.43 -5.42
C MET A 117 17.41 -4.48 -4.57
N LYS A 118 18.70 -4.30 -4.28
CA LYS A 118 19.46 -5.23 -3.45
C LYS A 118 18.91 -5.30 -2.02
N LEU A 119 18.61 -4.15 -1.42
CA LEU A 119 18.09 -4.09 -0.05
C LEU A 119 16.67 -4.67 0.04
N GLU A 120 15.80 -4.35 -0.92
CA GLU A 120 14.43 -4.89 -0.98
C GLU A 120 14.41 -6.39 -1.23
N ALA A 121 15.21 -6.87 -2.18
CA ALA A 121 15.32 -8.31 -2.45
C ALA A 121 15.82 -9.07 -1.22
N ASP A 122 16.76 -8.51 -0.46
CA ASP A 122 17.24 -9.11 0.78
C ASP A 122 16.14 -9.21 1.84
N ARG A 123 15.42 -8.13 2.14
CA ARG A 123 14.33 -8.17 3.14
C ARG A 123 13.07 -8.89 2.68
N MET A 124 12.92 -9.18 1.39
CA MET A 124 11.85 -10.05 0.87
C MET A 124 12.00 -11.52 1.30
N HIS A 125 13.21 -12.01 1.57
CA HIS A 125 13.42 -13.43 1.92
C HIS A 125 14.33 -13.69 3.13
N ASN A 126 15.10 -12.71 3.61
CA ASN A 126 16.07 -12.87 4.71
C ASN A 126 15.73 -12.06 5.97
N LEU A 127 14.50 -11.58 6.12
CA LEU A 127 14.09 -10.81 7.28
C LEU A 127 14.35 -11.57 8.59
N ASN A 128 14.99 -10.90 9.55
CA ASN A 128 15.25 -11.46 10.86
C ASN A 128 14.19 -10.98 11.85
N LEU A 129 13.18 -11.80 12.08
CA LEU A 129 12.11 -11.53 13.05
C LEU A 129 12.50 -12.14 14.40
N SER A 130 13.29 -11.42 15.21
CA SER A 130 13.64 -11.85 16.57
C SER A 130 12.53 -11.54 17.57
N ASP A 131 12.40 -12.36 18.62
CA ASP A 131 11.41 -12.12 19.68
C ASP A 131 11.68 -10.81 20.41
N GLU A 132 12.96 -10.47 20.59
CA GLU A 132 13.40 -9.24 21.26
C GLU A 132 12.95 -7.98 20.52
N GLU A 133 13.22 -7.91 19.20
CA GLU A 133 12.83 -6.75 18.40
C GLU A 133 11.31 -6.66 18.24
N PHE A 134 10.65 -7.81 18.09
CA PHE A 134 9.18 -7.85 18.07
C PHE A 134 8.58 -7.30 19.37
N ALA A 135 9.07 -7.74 20.53
CA ALA A 135 8.56 -7.29 21.82
C ALA A 135 8.73 -5.78 22.05
N LYS A 136 9.76 -5.16 21.47
CA LYS A 136 9.93 -3.70 21.46
C LYS A 136 8.94 -3.04 20.50
N GLU A 137 8.86 -3.54 19.28
CA GLU A 137 8.13 -2.88 18.21
C GLU A 137 6.61 -2.97 18.38
N ILE A 138 6.09 -4.08 18.91
CA ILE A 138 4.65 -4.20 19.20
C ILE A 138 4.18 -3.13 20.19
N ARG A 139 5.06 -2.68 21.10
CA ARG A 139 4.75 -1.55 22.00
C ARG A 139 4.67 -0.23 21.23
N VAL A 140 5.55 0.00 20.26
CA VAL A 140 5.51 1.18 19.40
C VAL A 140 4.21 1.22 18.60
N VAL A 141 3.80 0.09 18.02
CA VAL A 141 2.52 -0.02 17.28
C VAL A 141 1.32 0.21 18.20
N MET A 142 1.38 -0.25 19.47
CA MET A 142 0.32 0.06 20.44
C MET A 142 0.26 1.55 20.80
N GLU A 143 1.40 2.25 20.92
CA GLU A 143 1.40 3.71 21.11
C GLU A 143 0.90 4.45 19.88
N GLU A 144 1.27 3.99 18.68
CA GLU A 144 0.74 4.55 17.44
C GLU A 144 -0.78 4.41 17.37
N ARG A 145 -1.32 3.24 17.71
CA ARG A 145 -2.78 3.05 17.78
C ARG A 145 -3.43 4.05 18.74
N ARG A 146 -2.85 4.24 19.93
CA ARG A 146 -3.40 5.22 20.89
C ARG A 146 -3.42 6.61 20.28
N TRP A 147 -2.29 7.04 19.74
CA TRP A 147 -2.13 8.39 19.21
C TRP A 147 -2.96 8.66 17.94
N ARG A 148 -3.00 7.72 17.00
CA ARG A 148 -3.64 7.90 15.68
C ARG A 148 -5.09 7.46 15.62
N THR A 149 -5.59 6.75 16.64
CA THR A 149 -6.96 6.21 16.61
C THR A 149 -7.68 6.40 17.92
N ASP A 150 -7.13 5.96 19.06
CA ASP A 150 -7.89 6.00 20.32
C ASP A 150 -8.05 7.44 20.84
N ASP A 151 -7.03 8.30 20.67
CA ASP A 151 -7.01 9.71 21.10
C ASP A 151 -7.39 10.70 19.98
N ASP A 152 -7.69 10.21 18.77
CA ASP A 152 -8.22 11.01 17.66
C ASP A 152 -9.71 10.73 17.47
N ALA A 153 -10.57 11.72 17.75
CA ALA A 153 -12.01 11.53 17.74
C ALA A 153 -12.58 11.16 16.36
N HIS A 154 -11.97 11.64 15.27
CA HIS A 154 -12.43 11.36 13.91
C HIS A 154 -12.03 9.94 13.50
N ALA A 155 -10.77 9.57 13.72
CA ALA A 155 -10.28 8.22 13.44
C ALA A 155 -11.00 7.16 14.29
N LEU A 156 -11.31 7.45 15.56
CA LEU A 156 -12.11 6.56 16.40
C LEU A 156 -13.53 6.41 15.85
N LEU A 157 -14.17 7.50 15.41
CA LEU A 157 -15.50 7.44 14.79
C LEU A 157 -15.48 6.58 13.53
N ASP A 158 -14.49 6.77 12.65
CA ASP A 158 -14.33 6.00 11.42
C ASP A 158 -14.08 4.51 11.69
N GLU A 159 -13.25 4.17 12.69
CA GLU A 159 -13.05 2.78 13.12
C GLU A 159 -14.38 2.15 13.54
N ARG A 160 -15.17 2.83 14.38
CA ARG A 160 -16.47 2.30 14.85
C ARG A 160 -17.50 2.24 13.73
N LEU A 161 -17.48 3.22 12.82
CA LEU A 161 -18.32 3.25 11.63
C LEU A 161 -18.05 2.01 10.76
N MET A 162 -16.79 1.75 10.40
CA MET A 162 -16.41 0.61 9.57
C MET A 162 -16.74 -0.73 10.25
N ALA A 163 -16.46 -0.85 11.56
CA ALA A 163 -16.78 -2.03 12.34
C ALA A 163 -18.30 -2.30 12.47
N THR A 164 -19.12 -1.27 12.30
CA THR A 164 -20.59 -1.35 12.33
C THR A 164 -21.17 -1.57 10.94
N ALA A 165 -20.62 -0.91 9.92
CA ALA A 165 -21.06 -1.00 8.53
C ALA A 165 -20.97 -2.44 8.03
N TYR A 166 -19.82 -3.08 8.25
CA TYR A 166 -19.53 -4.45 7.83
C TYR A 166 -19.72 -5.46 8.98
N GLN A 167 -20.52 -6.50 8.74
CA GLN A 167 -20.80 -7.59 9.66
C GLN A 167 -19.81 -8.74 9.50
N GLU A 168 -19.53 -9.13 8.25
CA GLU A 168 -18.68 -10.28 7.95
C GLU A 168 -17.40 -9.88 7.21
N HIS A 169 -17.47 -8.87 6.34
CA HIS A 169 -16.33 -8.50 5.50
C HIS A 169 -15.14 -8.00 6.34
N PRO A 170 -13.90 -8.47 6.09
CA PRO A 170 -12.71 -8.10 6.88
C PRO A 170 -12.40 -6.60 6.97
N TYR A 171 -12.94 -5.78 6.06
CA TYR A 171 -12.84 -4.31 6.12
C TYR A 171 -13.41 -3.70 7.40
N ARG A 172 -14.17 -4.48 8.18
CA ARG A 172 -14.61 -4.12 9.53
C ARG A 172 -13.46 -3.98 10.54
N ASN A 173 -12.33 -4.62 10.30
CA ASN A 173 -11.19 -4.60 11.21
C ASN A 173 -10.29 -3.38 10.89
N PRO A 174 -9.85 -2.62 11.90
CA PRO A 174 -8.92 -1.53 11.68
C PRO A 174 -7.57 -2.07 11.18
N ILE A 175 -6.93 -1.36 10.25
CA ILE A 175 -5.63 -1.76 9.67
C ILE A 175 -4.55 -1.93 10.74
N VAL A 176 -4.54 -1.03 11.74
CA VAL A 176 -3.61 -1.10 12.87
C VAL A 176 -3.88 -2.30 13.80
N GLY A 177 -5.05 -2.95 13.67
CA GLY A 177 -5.48 -4.06 14.50
C GLY A 177 -6.19 -3.62 15.78
N TRP A 178 -6.97 -4.52 16.36
CA TRP A 178 -7.63 -4.28 17.65
C TRP A 178 -6.60 -4.28 18.77
N MET A 179 -6.70 -3.33 19.72
CA MET A 179 -5.76 -3.23 20.86
C MET A 179 -5.60 -4.55 21.63
N ASN A 180 -6.66 -5.35 21.77
CA ASN A 180 -6.58 -6.66 22.41
C ASN A 180 -5.75 -7.66 21.59
N ASP A 181 -5.90 -7.68 20.27
CA ASP A 181 -5.13 -8.56 19.39
C ASP A 181 -3.66 -8.16 19.41
N LEU A 182 -3.35 -6.85 19.36
CA LEU A 182 -1.97 -6.34 19.48
C LEU A 182 -1.29 -6.77 20.80
N LYS A 183 -2.00 -6.71 21.92
CA LYS A 183 -1.49 -7.15 23.23
C LYS A 183 -1.19 -8.64 23.31
N ASN A 184 -1.92 -9.46 22.54
CA ASN A 184 -1.80 -10.91 22.56
C ASN A 184 -1.00 -11.46 21.36
N MET A 185 -0.61 -10.62 20.41
CA MET A 185 0.15 -11.01 19.23
C MET A 185 1.54 -11.48 19.61
N THR A 186 2.00 -12.55 18.94
CA THR A 186 3.32 -13.14 19.16
C THR A 186 4.23 -12.90 17.96
N ALA A 187 5.54 -13.02 18.17
CA ALA A 187 6.51 -12.96 17.08
C ALA A 187 6.29 -14.08 16.04
N ASP A 188 5.74 -15.22 16.46
CA ASP A 188 5.41 -16.32 15.56
C ASP A 188 4.25 -15.99 14.62
N ASP A 189 3.30 -15.16 15.03
CA ASP A 189 2.24 -14.65 14.16
C ASP A 189 2.82 -13.79 13.03
N ALA A 190 3.73 -12.87 13.36
CA ALA A 190 4.43 -12.05 12.37
C ALA A 190 5.31 -12.90 11.43
N ARG A 191 6.03 -13.91 11.97
CA ARG A 191 6.80 -14.86 11.15
C ARG A 191 5.91 -15.68 10.23
N LEU A 192 4.77 -16.15 10.73
CA LEU A 192 3.80 -16.89 9.93
C LEU A 192 3.25 -16.01 8.80
N TRP A 193 2.89 -14.77 9.11
CA TRP A 193 2.43 -13.79 8.14
C TRP A 193 3.46 -13.57 7.02
N TYR A 194 4.70 -13.27 7.39
CA TYR A 194 5.81 -13.08 6.45
C TYR A 194 6.02 -14.31 5.56
N ARG A 195 6.16 -15.51 6.14
CA ARG A 195 6.35 -16.76 5.36
C ARG A 195 5.19 -17.09 4.42
N THR A 196 3.98 -16.69 4.78
CA THR A 196 2.77 -17.01 4.01
C THR A 196 2.60 -16.07 2.82
N TRP A 197 2.85 -14.77 3.01
CA TRP A 197 2.43 -13.74 2.06
C TRP A 197 3.58 -13.03 1.34
N TYR A 198 4.79 -12.99 1.91
CA TYR A 198 5.91 -12.23 1.36
C TYR A 198 6.72 -13.14 0.43
N ALA A 199 6.30 -13.18 -0.83
CA ALA A 199 6.89 -14.01 -1.87
C ALA A 199 6.83 -13.29 -3.23
N PRO A 200 7.75 -13.57 -4.17
CA PRO A 200 7.81 -12.89 -5.46
C PRO A 200 6.51 -13.05 -6.27
N ASN A 201 5.92 -14.23 -6.30
CA ASN A 201 4.62 -14.50 -6.95
C ASN A 201 3.40 -13.88 -6.26
N ASN A 202 3.59 -13.15 -5.16
CA ASN A 202 2.57 -12.34 -4.50
C ASN A 202 2.95 -10.85 -4.42
N ALA A 203 3.96 -10.44 -5.19
CA ALA A 203 4.49 -9.09 -5.18
C ALA A 203 4.52 -8.47 -6.58
N THR A 204 4.48 -7.13 -6.63
CA THR A 204 4.71 -6.33 -7.83
C THR A 204 5.77 -5.28 -7.55
N LEU A 205 6.85 -5.30 -8.32
CA LEU A 205 7.89 -4.27 -8.31
C LEU A 205 7.52 -3.18 -9.32
N VAL A 206 7.30 -1.96 -8.86
CA VAL A 206 6.98 -0.80 -9.70
C VAL A 206 8.15 0.17 -9.64
N ILE A 207 8.67 0.55 -10.81
CA ILE A 207 9.77 1.52 -10.92
C ILE A 207 9.37 2.62 -11.88
N ALA A 208 9.45 3.87 -11.43
CA ALA A 208 9.17 5.05 -12.24
C ALA A 208 10.30 6.08 -12.10
N GLY A 209 10.74 6.69 -13.21
CA GLY A 209 11.78 7.72 -13.20
C GLY A 209 12.79 7.57 -14.34
N ASP A 210 13.97 8.18 -14.18
CA ASP A 210 15.02 8.20 -15.21
C ASP A 210 15.78 6.86 -15.23
N VAL A 211 15.17 5.88 -15.89
CA VAL A 211 15.65 4.50 -16.05
C VAL A 211 15.46 4.02 -17.49
N ASP A 212 16.18 2.94 -17.83
CA ASP A 212 15.92 2.13 -19.02
C ASP A 212 15.25 0.82 -18.60
N ALA A 213 14.12 0.47 -19.21
CA ALA A 213 13.34 -0.70 -18.83
C ALA A 213 14.13 -2.02 -18.96
N LYS A 214 14.99 -2.17 -19.97
CA LYS A 214 15.79 -3.39 -20.16
C LYS A 214 16.80 -3.56 -19.02
N GLN A 215 17.44 -2.48 -18.59
CA GLN A 215 18.35 -2.47 -17.44
C GLN A 215 17.60 -2.80 -16.15
N VAL A 216 16.41 -2.23 -15.93
CA VAL A 216 15.56 -2.53 -14.78
C VAL A 216 15.23 -4.03 -14.73
N PHE A 217 14.79 -4.63 -15.84
CA PHE A 217 14.48 -6.05 -15.88
C PHE A 217 15.70 -6.94 -15.64
N ALA A 218 16.89 -6.53 -16.10
CA ALA A 218 18.13 -7.25 -15.84
C ALA A 218 18.51 -7.22 -14.36
N LEU A 219 18.41 -6.06 -13.71
CA LEU A 219 18.65 -5.92 -12.27
C LEU A 219 17.58 -6.69 -11.47
N ALA A 220 16.32 -6.64 -11.88
CA ALA A 220 15.25 -7.39 -11.24
C ALA A 220 15.51 -8.91 -11.28
N ARG A 221 15.94 -9.44 -12.43
CA ARG A 221 16.38 -10.85 -12.56
C ARG A 221 17.57 -11.17 -11.68
N LYS A 222 18.56 -10.26 -11.59
CA LYS A 222 19.77 -10.44 -10.78
C LYS A 222 19.46 -10.56 -9.28
N HIS A 223 18.60 -9.69 -8.75
CA HIS A 223 18.34 -9.57 -7.31
C HIS A 223 17.14 -10.40 -6.86
N TYR A 224 16.00 -10.31 -7.55
CA TYR A 224 14.77 -10.99 -7.14
C TYR A 224 14.61 -12.36 -7.81
N GLY A 225 15.16 -12.57 -9.01
CA GLY A 225 14.95 -13.79 -9.80
C GLY A 225 15.46 -15.08 -9.14
N ARG A 226 16.32 -14.98 -8.13
CA ARG A 226 16.83 -16.12 -7.34
C ARG A 226 15.92 -16.50 -6.17
N ILE A 227 15.02 -15.60 -5.76
CA ILE A 227 14.07 -15.83 -4.67
C ILE A 227 13.00 -16.80 -5.17
N HIS A 228 12.78 -17.88 -4.42
CA HIS A 228 11.80 -18.90 -4.80
C HIS A 228 10.37 -18.37 -4.63
N ALA A 229 9.47 -18.83 -5.50
CA ALA A 229 8.05 -18.59 -5.33
C ALA A 229 7.53 -19.20 -4.02
N GLY A 230 6.61 -18.52 -3.36
CA GLY A 230 5.96 -18.96 -2.13
C GLY A 230 4.71 -19.79 -2.41
N LYS A 231 4.34 -20.64 -1.45
CA LYS A 231 3.09 -21.39 -1.47
C LYS A 231 1.99 -20.52 -0.85
N LEU A 232 1.26 -19.80 -1.68
CA LEU A 232 0.18 -18.91 -1.25
C LEU A 232 -1.08 -19.72 -0.89
N PRO A 233 -1.75 -19.41 0.23
CA PRO A 233 -3.03 -20.03 0.56
C PRO A 233 -4.12 -19.54 -0.41
N PRO A 234 -5.15 -20.36 -0.69
CA PRO A 234 -6.30 -19.89 -1.44
C PRO A 234 -7.01 -18.78 -0.66
N ARG A 235 -7.25 -17.65 -1.34
CA ARG A 235 -8.01 -16.53 -0.76
C ARG A 235 -9.50 -16.88 -0.76
N LYS A 236 -10.13 -16.78 0.40
CA LYS A 236 -11.59 -16.89 0.49
C LYS A 236 -12.20 -15.58 0.00
N HIS A 237 -13.26 -15.68 -0.79
CA HIS A 237 -14.05 -14.52 -1.15
C HIS A 237 -15.04 -14.23 -0.02
N PHE A 238 -14.84 -13.12 0.66
CA PHE A 238 -15.79 -12.61 1.65
C PHE A 238 -16.87 -11.82 0.91
N ALA A 239 -18.13 -12.17 1.13
CA ALA A 239 -19.26 -11.39 0.66
C ALA A 239 -19.93 -10.76 1.89
N GLU A 240 -20.12 -9.44 1.88
CA GLU A 240 -20.88 -8.77 2.93
C GLU A 240 -22.38 -9.06 2.73
N PRO A 241 -23.11 -9.53 3.76
CA PRO A 241 -24.56 -9.69 3.67
C PRO A 241 -25.25 -8.36 3.38
N ALA A 242 -26.39 -8.42 2.67
CA ALA A 242 -27.18 -7.24 2.39
C ALA A 242 -27.63 -6.56 3.69
N GLN A 243 -27.42 -5.25 3.79
CA GLN A 243 -27.84 -4.47 4.96
C GLN A 243 -29.38 -4.35 4.97
N LEU A 244 -30.01 -4.87 6.04
CA LEU A 244 -31.48 -4.93 6.17
C LEU A 244 -32.12 -3.67 6.78
N GLY A 245 -31.33 -2.70 7.22
CA GLY A 245 -31.84 -1.49 7.87
C GLY A 245 -30.75 -0.50 8.23
N ILE A 246 -31.15 0.71 8.61
CA ILE A 246 -30.21 1.77 9.00
C ILE A 246 -29.50 1.37 10.29
N LYS A 247 -28.17 1.51 10.31
CA LYS A 247 -27.34 1.37 11.50
C LYS A 247 -26.93 2.76 11.99
N ARG A 248 -26.98 3.00 13.31
CA ARG A 248 -26.54 4.26 13.93
C ARG A 248 -25.68 3.95 15.14
N ILE A 249 -24.61 4.73 15.28
CA ILE A 249 -23.72 4.70 16.44
C ILE A 249 -23.45 6.13 16.90
N VAL A 250 -23.16 6.28 18.19
CA VAL A 250 -22.67 7.52 18.77
C VAL A 250 -21.39 7.17 19.52
N VAL A 251 -20.28 7.77 19.10
CA VAL A 251 -18.99 7.62 19.77
C VAL A 251 -18.74 8.86 20.61
N LYS A 252 -18.37 8.67 21.88
CA LYS A 252 -17.96 9.75 22.76
C LYS A 252 -16.45 9.70 22.92
N ALA A 253 -15.78 10.78 22.55
CA ALA A 253 -14.34 10.96 22.66
C ALA A 253 -14.04 12.43 23.02
N PRO A 254 -12.86 12.75 23.59
CA PRO A 254 -12.42 14.13 23.77
C PRO A 254 -12.39 14.86 22.42
N ALA A 255 -13.28 15.83 22.22
CA ALA A 255 -13.36 16.66 21.02
C ALA A 255 -14.04 17.99 21.35
N GLU A 256 -13.66 19.06 20.66
CA GLU A 256 -14.27 20.39 20.83
C GLU A 256 -15.58 20.54 20.04
N LEU A 257 -15.69 19.86 18.89
CA LEU A 257 -16.81 19.96 17.97
C LEU A 257 -17.45 18.58 17.72
N PRO A 258 -18.77 18.51 17.50
CA PRO A 258 -19.41 17.30 17.03
C PRO A 258 -19.03 17.00 15.58
N HIS A 259 -18.92 15.72 15.24
CA HIS A 259 -18.64 15.24 13.89
C HIS A 259 -19.69 14.21 13.45
N LEU A 260 -20.09 14.25 12.18
CA LEU A 260 -21.08 13.36 11.59
C LEU A 260 -20.52 12.75 10.30
N VAL A 261 -20.53 11.42 10.23
CA VAL A 261 -20.17 10.66 9.03
C VAL A 261 -21.35 9.78 8.63
N MET A 262 -21.68 9.76 7.33
CA MET A 262 -22.70 8.90 6.75
C MET A 262 -22.05 8.00 5.70
N ALA A 263 -22.19 6.68 5.86
CA ALA A 263 -21.69 5.70 4.91
C ALA A 263 -22.83 4.88 4.30
N TYR A 264 -22.71 4.60 3.00
CA TYR A 264 -23.66 3.80 2.24
C TYR A 264 -22.91 2.66 1.55
N HIS A 265 -23.41 1.43 1.65
CA HIS A 265 -22.92 0.35 0.82
C HIS A 265 -23.18 0.66 -0.65
N ALA A 266 -22.15 0.54 -1.48
CA ALA A 266 -22.17 0.92 -2.88
C ALA A 266 -21.69 -0.23 -3.79
N PRO A 267 -22.12 -0.26 -5.06
CA PRO A 267 -21.57 -1.17 -6.06
C PRO A 267 -20.06 -0.99 -6.22
N THR A 268 -19.33 -2.08 -6.41
CA THR A 268 -17.89 -2.08 -6.66
C THR A 268 -17.58 -2.26 -8.14
N LEU A 269 -16.42 -1.73 -8.58
CA LEU A 269 -15.92 -1.94 -9.94
C LEU A 269 -15.37 -3.37 -10.08
N ARG A 270 -16.01 -4.17 -10.94
CA ARG A 270 -15.61 -5.55 -11.26
C ARG A 270 -15.26 -5.71 -12.73
N ASN A 271 -15.98 -5.01 -13.61
CA ASN A 271 -15.74 -4.99 -15.04
C ASN A 271 -15.63 -3.54 -15.53
N VAL A 272 -14.40 -3.14 -15.84
CA VAL A 272 -14.05 -1.78 -16.31
C VAL A 272 -14.84 -1.36 -17.56
N GLU A 273 -15.22 -2.29 -18.43
CA GLU A 273 -15.93 -1.98 -19.68
C GLU A 273 -17.44 -1.90 -19.52
N LYS A 274 -18.02 -2.57 -18.50
CA LYS A 274 -19.48 -2.75 -18.37
C LYS A 274 -20.07 -2.01 -17.18
N ASP A 275 -19.32 -1.87 -16.11
CA ASP A 275 -19.83 -1.24 -14.90
C ASP A 275 -19.83 0.28 -15.10
N TRP A 276 -20.97 0.92 -14.84
CA TRP A 276 -21.09 2.38 -14.92
C TRP A 276 -21.37 3.02 -13.56
N GLN A 277 -21.95 2.27 -12.61
CA GLN A 277 -22.36 2.79 -11.31
C GLN A 277 -21.19 3.31 -10.46
N PRO A 278 -20.04 2.61 -10.36
CA PRO A 278 -18.89 3.15 -9.63
C PRO A 278 -18.39 4.48 -10.21
N TYR A 279 -18.38 4.62 -11.54
CA TYR A 279 -18.00 5.88 -12.20
C TYR A 279 -18.99 7.00 -11.92
N ALA A 280 -20.30 6.70 -11.97
CA ALA A 280 -21.34 7.67 -11.63
C ALA A 280 -21.22 8.15 -10.16
N LEU A 281 -20.88 7.24 -9.24
CA LEU A 281 -20.63 7.60 -7.84
C LEU A 281 -19.36 8.45 -7.67
N SER A 282 -18.30 8.19 -8.44
CA SER A 282 -17.11 9.07 -8.44
C SER A 282 -17.45 10.48 -8.93
N VAL A 283 -18.28 10.62 -9.98
CA VAL A 283 -18.76 11.92 -10.45
C VAL A 283 -19.63 12.59 -9.39
N LEU A 284 -20.55 11.84 -8.75
CA LEU A 284 -21.39 12.37 -7.67
C LEU A 284 -20.54 12.91 -6.51
N ALA A 285 -19.50 12.17 -6.08
CA ALA A 285 -18.57 12.63 -5.05
C ALA A 285 -17.89 13.94 -5.47
N GLY A 286 -17.45 14.06 -6.72
CA GLY A 286 -16.88 15.30 -7.24
C GLY A 286 -17.85 16.49 -7.29
N VAL A 287 -19.15 16.24 -7.54
CA VAL A 287 -20.20 17.28 -7.49
C VAL A 287 -20.50 17.72 -6.06
N LEU A 288 -20.48 16.78 -5.12
CA LEU A 288 -20.78 17.05 -3.71
C LEU A 288 -19.62 17.74 -3.00
N ASP A 289 -18.39 17.28 -3.21
CA ASP A 289 -17.22 17.69 -2.43
C ASP A 289 -15.89 17.69 -3.24
N GLY A 290 -15.94 17.81 -4.56
CA GLY A 290 -14.73 17.72 -5.39
C GLY A 290 -13.81 18.94 -5.36
N ASN A 291 -14.27 20.08 -4.82
CA ASN A 291 -13.53 21.34 -4.69
C ASN A 291 -14.30 22.30 -3.77
N ASP A 292 -13.68 23.42 -3.42
CA ASP A 292 -14.23 24.46 -2.53
C ASP A 292 -15.51 25.15 -3.08
N SER A 293 -15.87 24.93 -4.35
CA SER A 293 -17.13 25.41 -4.96
C SER A 293 -18.16 24.29 -5.17
N ALA A 294 -17.91 23.11 -4.61
CA ALA A 294 -18.83 21.97 -4.65
C ALA A 294 -20.05 22.19 -3.74
N ARG A 295 -21.03 21.29 -3.78
CA ARG A 295 -22.32 21.51 -3.11
C ARG A 295 -22.26 21.52 -1.58
N LEU A 296 -21.26 20.86 -0.98
CA LEU A 296 -21.12 20.73 0.48
C LEU A 296 -20.05 21.65 1.09
N ASN A 297 -19.22 22.31 0.27
CA ASN A 297 -18.24 23.32 0.68
C ASN A 297 -18.82 24.73 0.59
#